data_AF-A0A087N929-F1
#
_entry.id   AF-A0A087N929-F1
#
_cell.length_a   1.000
_cell.length_b   1.000
_cell.length_c   1.000
_cell.angle_alpha   90.00
_cell.angle_beta   90.00
_cell.angle_gamma   90.00
#
_symmetry.space_group_name_H-M   'P 1'
#
loop_
_entity.id
_entity.type
_entity.pdbx_description
1 polymer ?
#
loop_
_entity_poly.entity_id
_entity_poly.type
_entity_poly.pdbx_seq_one_letter_code
_entity_poly.pdbx_strand_id
1 'polypeptide(L)'
;MLTVTDPKGEQVADLLAYNAADVREVISSGRTLDYAETISLTTGHALYSNRSQVMLTIIADTVGRHDFLLTPCSIDTFYHFYPDLEPHRGCFGNLAEALAPYGIEPDTIPVAFNCFMNVPVAPDGKLRVLPPVSKAGDHIRFRAEMDLIIGLTACSAPDSNGGSFKPIHYEIAEAADQAAAI
;
A
#
# COMPACT_ATOMS: atom_id res chain seq x y z
N MET A 1 -4.10 -6.33 -14.44
CA MET A 1 -3.59 -4.98 -14.11
C MET A 1 -4.45 -4.37 -13.04
N LEU A 2 -3.85 -3.76 -12.02
CA LEU A 2 -4.52 -2.96 -10.99
C LEU A 2 -4.05 -1.51 -11.12
N THR A 3 -4.96 -0.55 -11.24
CA THR A 3 -4.63 0.88 -11.07
C THR A 3 -5.25 1.36 -9.78
N VAL A 4 -4.46 2.04 -8.95
CA VAL A 4 -4.93 2.77 -7.75
C VAL A 4 -4.78 4.25 -8.04
N THR A 5 -5.86 5.01 -7.88
CA THR A 5 -5.93 6.44 -8.23
C THR A 5 -6.35 7.24 -7.00
N ASP A 6 -5.67 8.35 -6.77
CA ASP A 6 -6.07 9.39 -5.83
C ASP A 6 -6.88 10.47 -6.58
N PRO A 7 -8.23 10.36 -6.63
CA PRO A 7 -9.06 11.25 -7.44
C PRO A 7 -9.10 12.70 -6.93
N LYS A 8 -8.72 12.95 -5.68
CA LYS A 8 -8.82 14.28 -5.05
C LYS A 8 -7.47 14.82 -4.56
N GLY A 9 -6.40 14.04 -4.63
CA GLY A 9 -5.08 14.41 -4.14
C GLY A 9 -4.97 14.26 -2.62
N GLU A 10 -3.76 14.04 -2.15
CA GLU A 10 -3.39 13.90 -0.75
C GLU A 10 -4.18 12.86 0.06
N GLN A 11 -4.57 11.74 -0.56
CA GLN A 11 -5.10 10.57 0.14
C GLN A 11 -4.17 9.38 -0.01
N VAL A 12 -3.83 8.75 1.11
CA VAL A 12 -3.05 7.50 1.15
C VAL A 12 -3.97 6.29 1.01
N ALA A 13 -3.48 5.27 0.32
CA ALA A 13 -4.13 3.95 0.28
C ALA A 13 -3.19 2.87 0.80
N ASP A 14 -3.65 2.07 1.75
CA ASP A 14 -2.90 0.90 2.22
C ASP A 14 -3.27 -0.28 1.32
N LEU A 15 -2.26 -0.91 0.71
CA LEU A 15 -2.40 -2.06 -0.17
C LEU A 15 -1.74 -3.31 0.43
N LEU A 16 -2.48 -4.41 0.47
CA LEU A 16 -2.00 -5.75 0.76
C LEU A 16 -2.22 -6.66 -0.44
N ALA A 17 -1.30 -7.61 -0.65
CA ALA A 17 -1.44 -8.65 -1.65
C ALA A 17 -1.16 -10.02 -1.02
N TYR A 18 -2.06 -10.97 -1.27
CA TYR A 18 -1.96 -12.36 -0.84
C TYR A 18 -2.05 -13.26 -2.06
N ASN A 19 -1.30 -14.36 -2.08
CA ASN A 19 -1.46 -15.39 -3.10
C ASN A 19 -2.86 -16.01 -2.96
N ALA A 20 -3.66 -16.01 -4.04
CA ALA A 20 -5.02 -16.52 -4.03
C ALA A 20 -5.11 -18.04 -3.75
N ALA A 21 -4.04 -18.79 -4.01
CA ALA A 21 -3.98 -20.23 -3.76
C ALA A 21 -3.49 -20.59 -2.34
N ASP A 22 -2.77 -19.68 -1.67
CA ASP A 22 -2.25 -19.90 -0.31
C ASP A 22 -2.01 -18.55 0.39
N VAL A 23 -2.97 -18.10 1.21
CA VAL A 23 -2.92 -16.81 1.91
C VAL A 23 -1.81 -16.69 2.96
N ARG A 24 -1.04 -17.76 3.23
CA ARG A 24 0.20 -17.66 4.03
C ARG A 24 1.36 -17.07 3.22
N GLU A 25 1.24 -17.02 1.90
CA GLU A 25 2.11 -16.26 1.03
C GLU A 25 1.53 -14.86 0.83
N VAL A 26 2.22 -13.88 1.39
CA VAL A 26 1.75 -12.50 1.51
C VAL A 26 2.88 -11.53 1.16
N ILE A 27 2.51 -10.35 0.68
CA ILE A 27 3.43 -9.26 0.38
C ILE A 27 4.37 -8.96 1.56
N SER A 28 5.64 -8.70 1.27
CA SER A 28 6.69 -8.52 2.26
C SER A 28 7.51 -7.27 1.97
N SER A 29 7.45 -6.31 2.89
CA SER A 29 8.33 -5.13 2.86
C SER A 29 9.80 -5.53 2.89
N GLY A 30 10.19 -6.37 3.84
CA GLY A 30 11.58 -6.81 4.01
C GLY A 30 12.18 -7.40 2.74
N ARG A 31 11.48 -8.35 2.08
CA ARG A 31 11.97 -8.93 0.81
C ARG A 31 12.03 -7.91 -0.31
N THR A 32 11.03 -7.04 -0.39
CA THR A 32 10.95 -6.01 -1.43
C THR A 32 12.10 -5.01 -1.30
N LEU A 33 12.33 -4.49 -0.09
CA LEU A 33 13.37 -3.50 0.17
C LEU A 33 14.79 -4.08 0.01
N ASP A 34 14.99 -5.33 0.44
CA ASP A 34 16.25 -6.07 0.26
C ASP A 34 16.60 -6.19 -1.22
N TYR A 35 15.67 -6.66 -2.05
CA TYR A 35 15.93 -6.90 -3.47
C TYR A 35 15.90 -5.63 -4.34
N ALA A 36 15.17 -4.61 -3.92
CA ALA A 36 15.20 -3.31 -4.60
C ALA A 36 16.43 -2.47 -4.21
N GLU A 37 17.11 -2.81 -3.12
CA GLU A 37 18.21 -2.03 -2.52
C GLU A 37 17.83 -0.56 -2.26
N THR A 38 16.53 -0.28 -2.08
CA THR A 38 16.00 1.07 -1.87
C THR A 38 14.65 1.04 -1.16
N ILE A 39 14.38 2.10 -0.39
CA ILE A 39 13.05 2.40 0.17
C ILE A 39 12.19 3.25 -0.76
N SER A 40 12.77 3.81 -1.82
CA SER A 40 12.04 4.63 -2.81
C SER A 40 11.58 3.76 -3.97
N LEU A 41 10.45 3.08 -3.78
CA LEU A 41 9.83 2.21 -4.77
C LEU A 41 8.99 3.03 -5.76
N THR A 42 9.12 2.72 -7.04
CA THR A 42 8.43 3.37 -8.18
C THR A 42 8.43 2.44 -9.40
N THR A 43 8.02 2.93 -10.57
CA THR A 43 8.00 2.20 -11.85
C THR A 43 9.27 1.37 -12.08
N GLY A 44 9.09 0.10 -12.45
CA GLY A 44 10.15 -0.87 -12.68
C GLY A 44 10.46 -1.77 -11.46
N HIS A 45 10.08 -1.37 -10.24
CA HIS A 45 10.30 -2.21 -9.06
C HIS A 45 9.26 -3.32 -8.95
N ALA A 46 9.72 -4.47 -8.46
CA ALA A 46 8.91 -5.62 -8.08
C ALA A 46 8.60 -5.59 -6.57
N LEU A 47 7.38 -5.95 -6.20
CA LEU A 47 6.93 -6.16 -4.83
C LEU A 47 6.84 -7.67 -4.58
N TYR A 48 7.58 -8.13 -3.58
CA TYR A 48 7.81 -9.56 -3.32
C TYR A 48 6.95 -10.09 -2.19
N SER A 49 6.63 -11.38 -2.26
CA SER A 49 6.05 -12.14 -1.17
C SER A 49 7.09 -12.46 -0.09
N ASN A 50 6.63 -12.88 1.08
CA ASN A 50 7.47 -13.47 2.14
C ASN A 50 8.23 -14.74 1.69
N ARG A 51 7.85 -15.35 0.55
CA ARG A 51 8.53 -16.49 -0.09
C ARG A 51 9.43 -16.07 -1.27
N SER A 52 9.71 -14.77 -1.41
CA SER A 52 10.56 -14.21 -2.46
C SER A 52 10.02 -14.43 -3.89
N GLN A 53 8.71 -14.64 -4.05
CA GLN A 53 8.07 -14.60 -5.37
C GLN A 53 7.61 -13.18 -5.68
N VAL A 54 7.69 -12.75 -6.94
CA VAL A 54 7.13 -11.45 -7.33
C VAL A 54 5.61 -11.56 -7.33
N MET A 55 4.94 -10.68 -6.60
CA MET A 55 3.47 -10.61 -6.58
C MET A 55 2.97 -9.51 -7.51
N LEU A 56 3.59 -8.33 -7.42
CA LEU A 56 3.21 -7.15 -8.20
C LEU A 56 4.46 -6.51 -8.81
N THR A 57 4.36 -6.01 -10.03
CA THR A 57 5.36 -5.12 -10.62
C THR A 57 4.75 -3.74 -10.82
N ILE A 58 5.42 -2.68 -10.37
CA ILE A 58 4.99 -1.30 -10.61
C ILE A 58 5.29 -0.96 -12.08
N ILE A 59 4.28 -0.73 -12.89
CA ILE A 59 4.44 -0.47 -14.33
C ILE A 59 4.21 0.99 -14.72
N ALA A 60 3.58 1.78 -13.86
CA ALA A 60 3.46 3.22 -14.00
C ALA A 60 3.21 3.85 -12.63
N ASP A 61 3.77 5.03 -12.40
CA ASP A 61 3.64 5.79 -11.17
C ASP A 61 3.80 7.28 -11.50
N THR A 62 2.78 8.10 -11.17
CA THR A 62 2.81 9.54 -11.41
C THR A 62 3.29 10.35 -10.21
N VAL A 63 3.49 9.72 -9.04
CA VAL A 63 3.81 10.39 -7.78
C VAL A 63 5.28 10.20 -7.39
N GLY A 64 5.83 8.98 -7.53
CA GLY A 64 7.22 8.69 -7.18
C GLY A 64 7.49 8.65 -5.67
N ARG A 65 6.45 8.62 -4.83
CA ARG A 65 6.55 8.64 -3.37
C ARG A 65 5.49 7.72 -2.75
N HIS A 66 5.97 6.64 -2.16
CA HIS A 66 5.21 5.62 -1.47
C HIS A 66 5.98 5.20 -0.21
N ASP A 67 5.30 4.60 0.75
CA ASP A 67 5.94 4.01 1.92
C ASP A 67 5.73 2.50 1.97
N PHE A 68 6.74 1.79 2.47
CA PHE A 68 6.63 0.36 2.77
C PHE A 68 7.33 0.02 4.10
N LEU A 69 7.41 1.00 5.01
CA LEU A 69 8.05 0.88 6.31
C LEU A 69 7.03 0.81 7.45
N LEU A 70 5.92 1.54 7.32
CA LEU A 70 4.92 1.68 8.37
C LEU A 70 3.76 0.71 8.19
N THR A 71 3.31 0.13 9.31
CA THR A 71 2.14 -0.75 9.36
C THR A 71 0.85 0.02 9.13
N PRO A 72 -0.24 -0.65 8.70
CA PRO A 72 -1.57 -0.05 8.67
C PRO A 72 -1.92 0.55 10.03
N CYS A 73 -2.52 1.75 10.05
CA CYS A 73 -2.94 2.36 11.32
C CYS A 73 -4.01 1.48 11.99
N SER A 74 -3.87 1.27 13.30
CA SER A 74 -4.77 0.45 14.13
C SER A 74 -5.48 1.32 15.16
N ILE A 75 -6.44 0.76 15.89
CA ILE A 75 -7.05 1.46 17.04
C ILE A 75 -6.00 1.95 18.05
N ASP A 76 -4.93 1.18 18.26
CA ASP A 76 -3.82 1.58 19.15
C ASP A 76 -2.99 2.72 18.57
N THR A 77 -2.87 2.80 17.25
CA THR A 77 -2.29 3.99 16.58
C THR A 77 -3.08 5.25 16.92
N PHE A 78 -4.42 5.16 16.95
CA PHE A 78 -5.27 6.28 17.31
C PHE A 78 -5.12 6.67 18.79
N TYR A 79 -5.10 5.71 19.71
CA TYR A 79 -4.82 6.01 21.11
C TYR A 79 -3.45 6.66 21.34
N HIS A 80 -2.45 6.28 20.55
CA HIS A 80 -1.08 6.77 20.73
C HIS A 80 -0.85 8.15 20.10
N PHE A 81 -1.22 8.34 18.83
CA PHE A 81 -0.91 9.56 18.07
C PHE A 81 -2.06 10.56 18.03
N TYR A 82 -3.29 10.12 18.25
CA TYR A 82 -4.50 10.93 18.15
C TYR A 82 -5.35 10.89 19.43
N PRO A 83 -4.76 11.12 20.63
CA PRO A 83 -5.47 10.94 21.90
C PRO A 83 -6.68 11.88 22.08
N ASP A 84 -6.73 12.97 21.33
CA ASP A 84 -7.81 13.96 21.36
C ASP A 84 -8.94 13.67 20.35
N LEU A 85 -8.82 12.62 19.54
CA LEU A 85 -9.83 12.20 18.57
C LEU A 85 -10.57 10.95 19.05
N GLU A 86 -11.82 10.78 18.60
CA GLU A 86 -12.54 9.53 18.83
C GLU A 86 -11.78 8.36 18.18
N PRO A 87 -11.48 7.28 18.93
CA PRO A 87 -10.74 6.15 18.39
C PRO A 87 -11.44 5.52 17.20
N HIS A 88 -10.70 5.33 16.10
CA HIS A 88 -11.15 4.64 14.92
C HIS A 88 -10.42 3.30 14.79
N ARG A 89 -11.06 2.29 14.20
CA ARG A 89 -10.44 0.96 13.97
C ARG A 89 -9.20 0.98 13.06
N GLY A 90 -9.00 2.09 12.35
CA GLY A 90 -7.91 2.32 11.41
C GLY A 90 -7.94 1.43 10.16
N CYS A 91 -6.90 1.53 9.35
CA CYS A 91 -6.69 0.69 8.18
C CYS A 91 -6.59 -0.79 8.54
N PHE A 92 -5.93 -1.11 9.65
CA PHE A 92 -5.83 -2.48 10.14
C PHE A 92 -7.21 -3.11 10.34
N GLY A 93 -8.12 -2.42 11.04
CA GLY A 93 -9.49 -2.89 11.23
C GLY A 93 -10.29 -2.98 9.92
N ASN A 94 -10.12 -2.00 9.02
CA ASN A 94 -10.76 -2.04 7.69
C ASN A 94 -10.31 -3.27 6.88
N LEU A 95 -8.99 -3.52 6.86
CA LEU A 95 -8.39 -4.63 6.11
C LEU A 95 -8.77 -5.98 6.74
N ALA A 96 -8.76 -6.09 8.07
CA ALA A 96 -9.17 -7.30 8.78
C ALA A 96 -10.63 -7.67 8.46
N GLU A 97 -11.55 -6.69 8.50
CA GLU A 97 -12.95 -6.91 8.15
C GLU A 97 -13.11 -7.34 6.68
N ALA A 98 -12.45 -6.63 5.75
CA ALA A 98 -12.57 -6.89 4.32
C ALA A 98 -11.94 -8.21 3.88
N LEU A 99 -10.87 -8.66 4.54
CA LEU A 99 -10.11 -9.85 4.17
C LEU A 99 -10.58 -11.13 4.90
N ALA A 100 -11.37 -10.99 5.98
CA ALA A 100 -11.92 -12.13 6.73
C ALA A 100 -12.64 -13.19 5.86
N PRO A 101 -13.44 -12.83 4.83
CA PRO A 101 -14.09 -13.83 3.96
C PRO A 101 -13.11 -14.73 3.19
N TYR A 102 -11.85 -14.33 3.07
CA TYR A 102 -10.79 -15.10 2.41
C TYR A 102 -9.96 -15.94 3.39
N GLY A 103 -10.35 -16.00 4.67
CA GLY A 103 -9.63 -16.73 5.71
C GLY A 103 -8.35 -16.04 6.18
N ILE A 104 -8.22 -14.73 5.94
CA ILE A 104 -7.11 -13.91 6.40
C ILE A 104 -7.47 -13.35 7.77
N GLU A 105 -6.70 -13.73 8.78
CA GLU A 105 -6.91 -13.32 10.17
C GLU A 105 -6.15 -12.03 10.49
N PRO A 106 -6.59 -11.23 11.48
CA PRO A 106 -5.95 -9.97 11.83
C PRO A 106 -4.44 -10.08 12.10
N ASP A 107 -3.99 -11.14 12.78
CA ASP A 107 -2.57 -11.36 13.12
C ASP A 107 -1.70 -11.69 11.90
N THR A 108 -2.32 -11.94 10.74
CA THR A 108 -1.63 -12.21 9.48
C THR A 108 -1.49 -10.98 8.58
N ILE A 109 -2.03 -9.82 9.00
CA ILE A 109 -1.87 -8.54 8.30
C ILE A 109 -0.43 -8.01 8.48
N PRO A 110 0.36 -7.87 7.41
CA PRO A 110 1.74 -7.39 7.49
C PRO A 110 1.80 -5.85 7.40
N VAL A 111 3.02 -5.32 7.26
CA VAL A 111 3.25 -3.97 6.74
C VAL A 111 2.59 -3.85 5.36
N ALA A 112 1.79 -2.81 5.13
CA ALA A 112 1.17 -2.55 3.84
C ALA A 112 2.08 -1.75 2.92
N PHE A 113 1.90 -1.91 1.62
CA PHE A 113 2.43 -0.95 0.65
C PHE A 113 1.52 0.27 0.66
N ASN A 114 2.00 1.37 1.23
CA ASN A 114 1.24 2.60 1.45
C ASN A 114 1.36 3.49 0.22
N CYS A 115 0.42 3.34 -0.72
CA CYS A 115 0.34 4.16 -1.93
C CYS A 115 0.23 5.65 -1.56
N PHE A 116 1.07 6.48 -2.18
CA PHE A 116 1.09 7.95 -2.06
C PHE A 116 1.58 8.49 -0.71
N MET A 117 1.86 7.61 0.27
CA MET A 117 2.31 8.03 1.59
C MET A 117 3.73 8.62 1.56
N ASN A 118 3.91 9.74 2.25
CA ASN A 118 5.17 10.49 2.27
C ASN A 118 5.88 10.33 3.62
N VAL A 119 6.78 9.34 3.70
CA VAL A 119 7.55 9.02 4.92
C VAL A 119 9.05 9.12 4.67
N PRO A 120 9.65 10.33 4.67
CA PRO A 120 11.10 10.46 4.58
C PRO A 120 11.82 9.94 5.83
N VAL A 121 12.97 9.30 5.59
CA VAL A 121 13.93 8.90 6.63
C VAL A 121 15.02 9.97 6.71
N ALA A 122 15.17 10.60 7.87
CA ALA A 122 16.22 11.57 8.13
C ALA A 122 17.60 10.89 8.30
N PRO A 123 18.74 11.62 8.19
CA PRO A 123 20.07 11.03 8.35
C PRO A 123 20.33 10.36 9.71
N ASP A 124 19.57 10.73 10.74
CA ASP A 124 19.61 10.12 12.08
C ASP A 124 18.68 8.90 12.23
N GLY A 125 18.04 8.46 11.14
CA GLY A 125 17.11 7.34 11.11
C GLY A 125 15.67 7.70 11.51
N LYS A 126 15.35 8.97 11.80
CA LYS A 126 13.98 9.36 12.16
C LYS A 126 13.05 9.31 10.96
N LEU A 127 11.90 8.64 11.15
CA LEU A 127 10.77 8.67 10.24
C LEU A 127 9.93 9.92 10.51
N ARG A 128 9.43 10.56 9.45
CA ARG A 128 8.45 11.66 9.56
C ARG A 128 7.28 11.36 8.66
N VAL A 129 6.06 11.40 9.18
CA VAL A 129 4.85 11.36 8.36
C VAL A 129 4.57 12.80 7.91
N LEU A 130 4.70 13.06 6.62
CA LEU A 130 4.41 14.36 6.00
C LEU A 130 3.16 14.24 5.12
N PRO A 131 2.50 15.37 4.80
CA PRO A 131 1.43 15.36 3.80
C PRO A 131 1.88 14.69 2.51
N PRO A 132 1.01 13.87 1.87
CA PRO A 132 1.30 13.29 0.58
C PRO A 132 1.59 14.38 -0.46
N VAL A 133 2.33 14.01 -1.50
CA VAL A 133 2.62 14.90 -2.63
C VAL A 133 1.74 14.62 -3.85
N SER A 134 0.81 13.66 -3.74
CA SER A 134 -0.14 13.31 -4.79
C SER A 134 -1.11 14.46 -5.07
N LYS A 135 -1.45 14.62 -6.35
CA LYS A 135 -2.46 15.56 -6.85
C LYS A 135 -3.68 14.78 -7.34
N ALA A 136 -4.78 15.50 -7.51
CA ALA A 136 -6.01 14.90 -8.04
C ALA A 136 -5.76 14.24 -9.41
N GLY A 137 -6.11 12.95 -9.50
CA GLY A 137 -5.93 12.12 -10.70
C GLY A 137 -4.59 11.40 -10.77
N ASP A 138 -3.68 11.62 -9.82
CA ASP A 138 -2.45 10.84 -9.73
C ASP A 138 -2.76 9.38 -9.44
N HIS A 139 -1.92 8.49 -9.98
CA HIS A 139 -2.14 7.07 -9.92
C HIS A 139 -0.84 6.27 -9.93
N ILE A 140 -0.95 5.05 -9.42
CA ILE A 140 0.04 4.00 -9.53
C ILE A 140 -0.62 2.77 -10.14
N ARG A 141 0.08 2.09 -11.04
CA ARG A 141 -0.41 0.91 -11.75
C ARG A 141 0.52 -0.27 -11.54
N PHE A 142 -0.09 -1.41 -11.25
CA PHE A 142 0.58 -2.67 -11.01
C PHE A 142 0.16 -3.72 -12.04
N ARG A 143 1.15 -4.50 -12.48
CA ARG A 143 0.89 -5.81 -13.10
C ARG A 143 0.94 -6.86 -12.00
N ALA A 144 -0.09 -7.69 -11.91
CA ALA A 144 -0.06 -8.88 -11.07
C ALA A 144 0.74 -9.96 -11.78
N GLU A 145 1.72 -10.55 -11.09
CA GLU A 145 2.59 -11.61 -11.62
C GLU A 145 2.10 -13.02 -11.21
N MET A 146 0.98 -13.09 -10.50
CA MET A 146 0.25 -14.30 -10.11
C MET A 146 -1.20 -13.94 -9.76
N ASP A 147 -2.02 -14.95 -9.47
CA ASP A 147 -3.38 -14.73 -8.96
C ASP A 147 -3.34 -14.24 -7.51
N LEU A 148 -3.99 -13.10 -7.25
CA LEU A 148 -3.90 -12.40 -5.99
C LEU A 148 -5.26 -12.07 -5.39
N ILE A 149 -5.32 -12.09 -4.06
CA ILE A 149 -6.32 -11.38 -3.27
C ILE A 149 -5.70 -10.05 -2.84
N ILE A 150 -6.36 -8.94 -3.19
CA ILE A 150 -5.90 -7.58 -2.87
C ILE A 150 -6.76 -6.99 -1.77
N GLY A 151 -6.13 -6.58 -0.67
CA GLY A 151 -6.74 -5.69 0.32
C GLY A 151 -6.37 -4.26 -0.01
N LEU A 152 -7.37 -3.37 -0.12
CA LEU A 152 -7.15 -1.95 -0.40
C LEU A 152 -8.08 -1.12 0.49
N THR A 153 -7.54 -0.13 1.19
CA THR A 153 -8.33 0.80 2.00
C THR A 153 -7.81 2.22 1.89
N ALA A 154 -8.72 3.20 1.88
CA ALA A 154 -8.34 4.60 2.01
C ALA A 154 -7.97 4.88 3.47
N CYS A 155 -6.75 5.38 3.69
CA CYS A 155 -6.20 5.56 5.01
C CYS A 155 -7.04 6.49 5.89
N SER A 156 -7.22 6.11 7.16
CA SER A 156 -8.00 6.87 8.14
C SER A 156 -7.15 7.72 9.10
N ALA A 157 -5.83 7.76 8.97
CA ALA A 157 -4.95 8.55 9.85
C ALA A 157 -4.83 10.01 9.37
N PRO A 158 -5.20 11.03 10.17
CA PRO A 158 -5.19 12.43 9.74
C PRO A 158 -3.84 12.92 9.18
N ASP A 159 -2.74 12.68 9.90
CA ASP A 159 -1.41 13.21 9.50
C ASP A 159 -0.94 12.62 8.17
N SER A 160 -1.32 11.37 7.89
CA SER A 160 -0.97 10.68 6.65
C SER A 160 -1.72 11.24 5.45
N ASN A 161 -2.83 11.95 5.64
CA ASN A 161 -3.73 12.44 4.58
C ASN A 161 -3.81 13.98 4.52
N GLY A 162 -2.79 14.67 5.03
CA GLY A 162 -2.77 16.13 5.06
C GLY A 162 -3.93 16.74 5.88
N GLY A 163 -4.45 16.00 6.87
CA GLY A 163 -5.50 16.44 7.78
C GLY A 163 -6.95 16.26 7.29
N SER A 164 -7.19 15.64 6.14
CA SER A 164 -8.55 15.38 5.64
C SER A 164 -8.69 14.06 4.89
N PHE A 165 -9.84 13.40 5.01
CA PHE A 165 -10.09 12.11 4.36
C PHE A 165 -10.83 12.28 3.03
N LYS A 166 -10.37 11.58 2.01
CA LYS A 166 -10.86 11.62 0.62
C LYS A 166 -10.96 10.17 0.10
N PRO A 167 -11.70 9.91 -1.00
CA PRO A 167 -11.80 8.56 -1.54
C PRO A 167 -10.52 8.14 -2.27
N ILE A 168 -10.31 6.83 -2.36
CA ILE A 168 -9.38 6.18 -3.30
C ILE A 168 -10.20 5.44 -4.34
N HIS A 169 -9.80 5.51 -5.61
CA HIS A 169 -10.40 4.72 -6.68
C HIS A 169 -9.48 3.58 -7.08
N TYR A 170 -10.06 2.50 -7.60
CA TYR A 170 -9.30 1.42 -8.21
C TYR A 170 -9.95 0.95 -9.51
N GLU A 171 -9.13 0.39 -10.40
CA GLU A 171 -9.55 -0.23 -11.65
C GLU A 171 -8.81 -1.55 -11.85
N ILE A 172 -9.52 -2.58 -12.30
CA ILE A 172 -8.95 -3.87 -12.71
C ILE A 172 -9.17 -4.02 -14.21
N ALA A 173 -8.08 -4.26 -14.94
CA ALA A 173 -8.11 -4.53 -16.38
C ALA A 173 -7.26 -5.76 -16.70
N GLU A 174 -7.56 -6.44 -17.80
CA GLU A 174 -6.67 -7.48 -18.32
C GLU A 174 -5.32 -6.87 -18.69
N ALA A 175 -4.25 -7.65 -18.57
CA ALA A 175 -2.99 -7.23 -19.16
C ALA A 175 -3.19 -7.21 -20.68
N ALA A 176 -3.03 -6.04 -21.31
CA ALA A 176 -2.89 -6.03 -22.76
C ALA A 176 -1.68 -6.92 -23.10
N ASP A 177 -1.86 -7.90 -23.98
CA ASP A 177 -0.78 -8.76 -24.47
C ASP A 177 0.40 -7.87 -24.85
N GLN A 178 1.52 -7.99 -24.12
CA GLN A 178 2.80 -7.44 -24.57
C GLN A 178 3.32 -8.34 -25.70
N ALA A 179 2.58 -8.40 -26.80
CA ALA A 179 3.11 -8.88 -28.06
C ALA A 179 3.91 -7.75 -28.71
N ALA A 180 5.18 -8.05 -29.00
CA ALA A 180 6.14 -7.30 -29.80
C ALA A 180 6.94 -6.18 -29.10
N ALA A 181 8.04 -6.59 -28.45
CA ALA A 181 9.34 -6.00 -28.72
C ALA A 181 10.35 -7.14 -28.91
N ILE A 182 10.58 -7.52 -30.17
CA ILE A 182 11.72 -8.31 -30.64
C ILE A 182 12.76 -7.31 -31.14
#